data_AF-A0A353WYV9-F1
#
_entry.id   AF-A0A353WYV9-F1
#
_cell.length_a   1.000
_cell.length_b   1.000
_cell.length_c   1.000
_cell.angle_alpha   90.00
_cell.angle_beta   90.00
_cell.angle_gamma   90.00
#
_symmetry.space_group_name_H-M   'P 1'
#
loop_
_entity.id
_entity.type
_entity.pdbx_description
1 polymer ?
#
loop_
_entity_poly.entity_id
_entity_poly.type
_entity_poly.pdbx_seq_one_letter_code
_entity_poly.pdbx_strand_id
1 'polypeptide(L)'
;MSRTSLFLLITISLLLWKCGKSEKAFGLSNDLSLTELLDSLSINHSEIFLFIDKSEYTLSVKYQDRSIRSYPVVFGGNPIDDKRMEGDQCTPEGKFKVRAKYPHKDWSKFVWLNYPTEES
;
A
#
# COMPACT_ATOMS: atom_id res chain seq x y z
N MET A 1 -21.92 16.48 46.63
CA MET A 1 -21.28 16.40 45.29
C MET A 1 -21.97 15.30 44.51
N SER A 2 -22.81 15.66 43.54
CA SER A 2 -23.82 14.76 42.95
C SER A 2 -23.18 13.71 42.03
N ARG A 3 -23.58 12.45 42.25
CA ARG A 3 -23.16 11.27 41.49
C ARG A 3 -23.62 11.28 40.01
N THR A 4 -24.36 12.30 39.59
CA THR A 4 -24.88 12.47 38.23
C THR A 4 -23.85 13.04 37.25
N SER A 5 -22.76 13.64 37.73
CA SER A 5 -21.79 14.30 36.85
C SER A 5 -20.75 13.36 36.22
N LEU A 6 -20.53 12.16 36.78
CA LEU A 6 -19.53 11.22 36.25
C LEU A 6 -20.10 10.33 35.12
N PHE A 7 -21.41 10.04 35.13
CA PHE A 7 -22.05 9.24 34.09
C PHE A 7 -22.22 9.98 32.76
N LEU A 8 -22.20 11.33 32.76
CA LEU A 8 -22.35 12.13 31.54
C LEU A 8 -21.05 12.19 30.70
N LEU A 9 -19.89 11.98 31.31
CA LEU A 9 -18.59 12.00 30.61
C LEU A 9 -18.27 10.66 29.93
N ILE A 10 -18.80 9.55 30.44
CA ILE A 10 -18.55 8.21 29.87
C ILE A 10 -19.35 7.99 28.58
N THR A 11 -20.53 8.60 28.44
CA THR A 11 -21.34 8.46 27.21
C THR A 11 -20.78 9.25 26.03
N ILE A 12 -20.12 10.39 26.27
CA ILE A 12 -19.48 11.19 25.21
C ILE A 12 -18.24 10.48 24.65
N SER A 13 -17.52 9.70 25.46
CA SER A 13 -16.37 8.88 25.01
C SER A 13 -16.77 7.74 24.06
N LEU A 14 -17.99 7.18 24.17
CA LEU A 14 -18.45 6.11 23.27
C LEU A 14 -19.02 6.64 21.94
N LEU A 15 -19.34 7.93 21.85
CA LEU A 15 -19.85 8.55 20.62
C LEU A 15 -18.75 9.00 19.64
N LEU A 16 -17.47 9.01 20.07
CA LEU A 16 -16.32 9.32 19.20
C LEU A 16 -15.62 8.09 18.61
N TRP A 17 -16.09 6.85 18.88
CA TRP A 17 -15.52 5.64 18.26
C TRP A 17 -16.26 5.21 16.97
N LYS A 18 -17.37 5.87 16.61
CA LYS A 18 -18.02 5.64 15.31
C LYS A 18 -17.53 6.64 14.25
N CYS A 19 -16.22 6.60 13.98
CA CYS A 19 -15.69 7.08 12.71
C CYS A 19 -14.63 6.11 12.15
N GLY A 20 -14.89 4.81 12.27
CA GLY A 20 -14.33 3.82 11.35
C GLY A 20 -15.32 3.66 10.21
N LYS A 21 -15.31 4.58 9.23
CA LYS A 21 -15.94 4.27 7.94
C LYS A 21 -15.19 3.06 7.39
N SER A 22 -15.84 1.90 7.45
CA SER A 22 -15.50 0.76 6.60
C SER A 22 -15.54 1.30 5.18
N GLU A 23 -14.35 1.47 4.59
CA GLU A 23 -14.23 1.72 3.16
C GLU A 23 -14.92 0.53 2.51
N LYS A 24 -16.08 0.78 1.90
CA LYS A 24 -16.71 -0.21 1.03
C LYS A 24 -15.64 -0.57 0.02
N ALA A 25 -15.15 -1.80 0.08
CA ALA A 25 -14.42 -2.42 -1.01
C ALA A 25 -15.33 -2.26 -2.23
N PHE A 26 -15.04 -1.28 -3.07
CA PHE A 26 -15.74 -1.07 -4.31
C PHE A 26 -15.37 -2.29 -5.14
N GLY A 27 -16.27 -3.27 -5.13
CA GLY A 27 -16.15 -4.53 -5.86
C GLY A 27 -16.20 -4.22 -7.36
N LEU A 28 -15.08 -3.71 -7.86
CA LEU A 28 -14.78 -3.65 -9.27
C LEU A 28 -14.49 -5.08 -9.69
N SER A 29 -15.29 -5.58 -10.62
CA SER A 29 -15.13 -6.93 -11.17
C SER A 29 -13.69 -7.14 -11.60
N ASN A 30 -13.13 -8.32 -11.28
CA ASN A 30 -11.76 -8.70 -11.64
C ASN A 30 -11.50 -8.69 -13.16
N ASP A 31 -12.57 -8.56 -13.93
CA ASP A 31 -12.63 -8.69 -15.38
C ASP A 31 -12.04 -7.47 -16.11
N LEU A 32 -12.03 -6.29 -15.46
CA LEU A 32 -11.42 -5.09 -16.04
C LEU A 32 -9.90 -5.09 -15.87
N SER A 33 -9.20 -4.65 -16.91
CA SER A 33 -7.77 -4.36 -16.80
C SER A 33 -7.53 -3.17 -15.86
N LEU A 34 -6.33 -3.11 -15.28
CA LEU A 34 -5.97 -1.99 -14.39
C LEU A 34 -6.06 -0.63 -15.12
N THR A 35 -5.73 -0.58 -16.41
CA THR A 35 -5.80 0.66 -17.21
C THR A 35 -7.23 1.12 -17.38
N GLU A 36 -8.13 0.24 -17.82
CA GLU A 36 -9.56 0.56 -17.97
C GLU A 36 -10.17 1.01 -16.64
N LEU A 37 -9.71 0.41 -15.54
CA LEU A 37 -10.13 0.79 -14.21
C LEU A 37 -9.73 2.21 -13.84
N LEU A 38 -8.46 2.58 -14.07
CA LEU A 38 -7.96 3.93 -13.83
C LEU A 38 -8.70 4.97 -14.69
N ASP A 39 -8.92 4.64 -15.97
CA ASP A 39 -9.62 5.50 -16.92
C ASP A 39 -11.09 5.70 -16.51
N SER A 40 -11.76 4.64 -16.05
CA SER A 40 -13.15 4.70 -15.54
C SER A 40 -13.29 5.60 -14.31
N LEU A 41 -12.23 5.69 -13.50
CA LEU A 41 -12.15 6.54 -12.32
C LEU A 41 -11.63 7.94 -12.64
N SER A 42 -11.30 8.22 -13.91
CA SER A 42 -10.68 9.49 -14.34
C SER A 42 -9.39 9.82 -13.56
N ILE A 43 -8.62 8.80 -13.20
CA ILE A 43 -7.36 8.96 -12.47
C ILE A 43 -6.21 9.14 -13.47
N ASN A 44 -5.41 10.18 -13.29
CA ASN A 44 -4.19 10.35 -14.06
C ASN A 44 -3.14 9.30 -13.64
N HIS A 45 -2.61 8.57 -14.62
CA HIS A 45 -1.63 7.51 -14.40
C HIS A 45 -0.31 8.03 -13.81
N SER A 46 0.00 9.33 -13.93
CA SER A 46 1.20 9.91 -13.29
C SER A 46 1.06 10.15 -11.80
N GLU A 47 -0.16 10.10 -11.27
CA GLU A 47 -0.46 10.38 -9.86
C GLU A 47 -0.59 9.10 -9.02
N ILE A 48 -0.51 7.94 -9.67
CA ILE A 48 -0.52 6.66 -8.97
C ILE A 48 0.86 6.30 -8.44
N PHE A 49 0.90 5.51 -7.38
CA PHE A 49 2.12 4.92 -6.85
C PHE A 49 1.89 3.48 -6.42
N LEU A 50 2.98 2.73 -6.31
CA LEU A 50 2.96 1.38 -5.76
C LEU A 50 3.24 1.49 -4.26
N PHE A 51 2.33 0.95 -3.46
CA PHE A 51 2.50 0.81 -2.02
C PHE A 51 2.71 -0.66 -1.71
N ILE A 52 3.86 -1.00 -1.13
CA ILE A 52 4.22 -2.36 -0.75
C ILE A 52 4.12 -2.45 0.76
N ASP A 53 3.29 -3.37 1.24
CA ASP A 53 3.17 -3.70 2.65
C ASP A 53 3.82 -5.07 2.89
N LYS A 54 4.97 -5.05 3.58
CA LYS A 54 5.73 -6.26 3.90
C LYS A 54 5.00 -7.15 4.91
N SER A 55 4.30 -6.57 5.88
CA SER A 55 3.55 -7.33 6.89
C SER A 55 2.37 -8.08 6.28
N GLU A 56 1.72 -7.48 5.28
CA GLU A 56 0.55 -8.07 4.62
C GLU A 56 0.89 -8.84 3.35
N TYR A 57 2.15 -8.86 2.90
CA TYR A 57 2.57 -9.46 1.63
C TYR A 57 1.74 -8.96 0.44
N THR A 58 1.50 -7.64 0.40
CA THR A 58 0.71 -7.01 -0.68
C THR A 58 1.46 -5.90 -1.39
N LEU A 59 1.21 -5.79 -2.69
CA LEU A 59 1.50 -4.62 -3.51
C LEU A 59 0.18 -4.02 -3.97
N SER A 60 -0.04 -2.77 -3.61
CA SER A 60 -1.24 -2.01 -3.95
C SER A 60 -0.91 -0.88 -4.91
N VAL A 61 -1.69 -0.77 -5.99
CA VAL A 61 -1.70 0.42 -6.83
C VAL A 61 -2.60 1.44 -6.15
N LYS A 62 -2.02 2.53 -5.67
CA LYS A 62 -2.73 3.57 -4.92
C LYS A 62 -2.82 4.87 -5.69
N TYR A 63 -3.91 5.59 -5.43
CA TYR A 63 -4.09 6.98 -5.79
C TYR A 63 -4.52 7.72 -4.54
N GLN A 64 -3.70 8.66 -4.08
CA GLN A 64 -3.85 9.30 -2.76
C GLN A 64 -3.96 8.21 -1.65
N ASP A 65 -4.97 8.30 -0.79
CA ASP A 65 -5.17 7.34 0.30
C ASP A 65 -5.87 6.05 -0.13
N ARG A 66 -6.42 5.99 -1.36
CA ARG A 66 -7.25 4.87 -1.82
C ARG A 66 -6.43 3.79 -2.50
N SER A 67 -6.73 2.53 -2.19
CA SER A 67 -6.24 1.38 -2.96
C SER A 67 -7.14 1.13 -4.16
N ILE A 68 -6.56 1.14 -5.36
CA ILE A 68 -7.28 0.88 -6.62
C ILE A 68 -7.31 -0.61 -6.92
N ARG A 69 -6.16 -1.28 -6.76
CA ARG A 69 -6.02 -2.72 -6.91
C ARG A 69 -4.85 -3.24 -6.09
N SER A 70 -5.01 -4.41 -5.49
CA SER A 70 -3.99 -5.05 -4.67
C SER A 70 -3.66 -6.43 -5.21
N TYR A 71 -2.39 -6.79 -5.13
CA TYR A 71 -1.83 -8.04 -5.62
C TYR A 71 -1.00 -8.69 -4.51
N PRO A 72 -1.08 -10.02 -4.33
CA PRO A 72 -0.17 -10.72 -3.43
C PRO A 72 1.25 -10.66 -3.98
N VAL A 73 2.24 -10.57 -3.08
CA VAL A 73 3.67 -10.57 -3.43
C VAL A 73 4.46 -11.52 -2.58
N VAL A 74 5.70 -11.76 -3.00
CA VAL A 74 6.71 -12.51 -2.24
C VAL A 74 7.93 -11.63 -2.02
N PHE A 75 8.66 -11.87 -0.95
CA PHE A 75 9.90 -11.19 -0.63
C PHE A 75 11.07 -12.19 -0.61
N GLY A 76 12.28 -11.68 -0.42
CA GLY A 76 13.44 -12.53 -0.16
C GLY A 76 13.32 -13.28 1.17
N GLY A 77 14.27 -14.18 1.44
CA GLY A 77 14.22 -15.10 2.59
C GLY A 77 14.28 -14.41 3.96
N ASN A 78 14.69 -13.14 4.03
CA ASN A 78 14.53 -12.30 5.22
C ASN A 78 13.55 -11.15 4.93
N PRO A 79 12.23 -11.36 5.10
CA PRO A 79 11.22 -10.35 4.80
C PRO A 79 11.02 -9.34 5.94
N ILE A 80 11.70 -9.49 7.09
CA ILE A 80 11.45 -8.67 8.28
C ILE A 80 12.39 -7.47 8.27
N ASP A 81 13.70 -7.72 8.13
CA ASP A 81 14.69 -6.66 8.22
C ASP A 81 14.72 -5.78 6.95
N ASP A 82 15.26 -4.58 7.13
CA ASP A 82 15.54 -3.67 6.02
C ASP A 82 16.83 -4.08 5.29
N LYS A 83 16.87 -3.77 3.99
CA LYS A 83 17.99 -4.13 3.12
C LYS A 83 19.16 -3.20 3.30
N ARG A 84 20.33 -3.76 3.59
CA ARG A 84 21.58 -3.00 3.83
C ARG A 84 22.72 -3.42 2.92
N MET A 85 22.66 -4.61 2.31
CA MET A 85 23.71 -5.08 1.43
C MET A 85 23.24 -6.13 0.43
N GLU A 86 24.04 -6.38 -0.60
CA GLU A 86 23.80 -7.49 -1.51
C GLU A 86 23.87 -8.83 -0.77
N GLY A 87 22.95 -9.75 -1.07
CA GLY A 87 22.93 -11.09 -0.48
C GLY A 87 22.22 -11.23 0.87
N ASP A 88 21.80 -10.14 1.53
CA ASP A 88 21.08 -10.18 2.81
C ASP A 88 19.64 -10.72 2.72
N GLN A 89 19.14 -10.95 1.50
CA GLN A 89 17.80 -11.45 1.20
C GLN A 89 16.66 -10.54 1.70
N CYS A 90 16.95 -9.27 1.99
CA CYS A 90 15.97 -8.28 2.40
C CYS A 90 15.41 -7.50 1.20
N THR A 91 14.19 -6.98 1.34
CA THR A 91 13.59 -5.99 0.44
C THR A 91 13.67 -4.62 1.10
N PRO A 92 14.20 -3.58 0.42
CA PRO A 92 14.44 -2.28 1.04
C PRO A 92 13.12 -1.60 1.43
N GLU A 93 13.13 -0.93 2.56
CA GLU A 93 12.04 -0.07 3.04
C GLU A 93 12.35 1.40 2.73
N GLY A 94 11.30 2.18 2.43
CA GLY A 94 11.44 3.61 2.11
C GLY A 94 10.77 4.00 0.79
N LYS A 95 11.14 5.18 0.28
CA LYS A 95 10.56 5.76 -0.94
C LYS A 95 11.53 5.62 -2.10
N PHE A 96 11.12 4.84 -3.10
CA PHE A 96 11.91 4.62 -4.31
C PHE A 96 11.18 5.09 -5.56
N LYS A 97 11.97 5.46 -6.56
CA LYS A 97 11.53 5.77 -7.91
C LYS A 97 11.85 4.60 -8.83
N VAL A 98 10.99 4.39 -9.83
CA VAL A 98 11.29 3.45 -10.91
C VAL A 98 12.36 4.08 -11.81
N ARG A 99 13.52 3.45 -11.86
CA ARG A 99 14.63 3.80 -12.75
C ARG A 99 14.41 3.28 -14.18
N ALA A 100 13.93 2.04 -14.30
CA ALA A 100 13.70 1.40 -15.60
C ALA A 100 12.62 0.31 -15.52
N LYS A 101 12.04 -0.03 -16.68
CA LYS A 101 11.15 -1.19 -16.86
C LYS A 101 11.59 -1.92 -18.12
N TYR A 102 11.77 -3.24 -18.07
CA TYR A 102 12.24 -4.00 -19.23
C TYR A 102 11.80 -5.47 -19.16
N PRO A 103 11.62 -6.14 -20.32
CA PRO A 103 11.39 -7.57 -20.35
C PRO A 103 12.65 -8.35 -19.98
N HIS A 104 12.51 -9.50 -19.34
CA HIS A 104 13.62 -10.39 -19.05
C HIS A 104 13.28 -11.83 -19.43
N LYS A 105 14.26 -12.55 -19.98
CA LYS A 105 14.09 -13.92 -20.47
C LYS A 105 13.56 -14.89 -19.40
N ASP A 106 14.09 -14.81 -18.19
CA ASP A 106 13.79 -15.77 -17.11
C ASP A 106 12.59 -15.36 -16.22
N TRP A 107 12.21 -14.08 -16.22
CA TRP A 107 11.22 -13.55 -15.25
C TRP A 107 10.14 -12.67 -15.90
N SER A 108 9.99 -12.73 -17.23
CA SER A 108 9.03 -11.95 -18.04
C SER A 108 9.27 -10.43 -18.04
N LYS A 109 9.16 -9.75 -16.89
CA LYS A 109 9.25 -8.28 -16.78
C LYS A 109 9.93 -7.87 -15.47
N PHE A 110 10.74 -6.82 -15.52
CA PHE A 110 11.32 -6.16 -14.35
C PHE A 110 10.91 -4.71 -14.21
N VAL A 111 10.84 -4.28 -12.95
CA VAL A 111 10.79 -2.89 -12.53
C VAL A 111 12.05 -2.64 -11.70
N TRP A 112 12.99 -1.86 -12.24
CA TRP A 112 14.22 -1.52 -11.55
C TRP A 112 13.99 -0.25 -10.72
N LEU A 113 14.20 -0.34 -9.41
CA LEU A 113 14.18 0.78 -8.48
C LEU A 113 15.52 1.53 -8.44
N ASN A 114 15.49 2.80 -8.05
CA ASN A 114 16.70 3.59 -7.80
C ASN A 114 17.35 3.30 -6.43
N TYR A 115 17.28 2.06 -5.94
CA TYR A 115 17.99 1.64 -4.72
C TYR A 115 19.47 1.32 -5.05
N PRO A 116 20.44 1.71 -4.20
CA PRO A 116 20.27 2.52 -2.98
C PRO A 116 20.11 4.02 -3.26
N THR A 117 19.47 4.74 -2.33
CA THR A 117 19.34 6.21 -2.26
C THR A 117 20.11 6.76 -1.06
N GLU A 118 20.23 8.08 -0.92
CA GLU A 118 20.89 8.71 0.24
C GLU A 118 20.18 8.41 1.58
N GLU A 119 18.89 8.08 1.53
CA GLU A 119 18.06 7.76 2.70
C GLU A 119 18.04 6.25 3.03
N SER A 120 18.66 5.39 2.20
CA SER A 120 18.59 3.92 2.31
C SER A 120 19.96 3.25 2.47
#